data_AF-A0A2M8P5G1-F1
#
_entry.id   AF-A0A2M8P5G1-F1
#
_cell.length_a   1.000
_cell.length_b   1.000
_cell.length_c   1.000
_cell.angle_alpha   90.00
_cell.angle_beta   90.00
_cell.angle_gamma   90.00
#
_symmetry.space_group_name_H-M   'P 1'
#
loop_
_entity.id
_entity.type
_entity.pdbx_description
1 polymer ?
#
loop_
_entity_poly.entity_id
_entity_poly.type
_entity_poly.pdbx_seq_one_letter_code
_entity_poly.pdbx_strand_id
1 'polypeptide(L)'
;EGEIHGIGFDTDNSIVGSGPNRFQLFGTERNGRQNFNNYDPSQGWQSYQIPVGNFFTGDFNYLTLINDHDVDNPTGESWFRNIKLYEAEE
;
A
#
# COMPACT_ATOMS: atom_id res chain seq x y z
N GLU A 1 8.18 3.79 13.90
CA GLU A 1 7.58 3.01 12.81
C GLU A 1 6.17 3.54 12.64
N GLY A 2 5.73 3.80 11.40
CA GLY A 2 4.33 4.19 11.16
C GLY A 2 3.41 2.98 11.37
N GLU A 3 2.17 3.24 11.72
CA GLU A 3 1.17 2.21 12.00
C GLU A 3 0.72 1.49 10.73
N ILE A 4 0.67 2.22 9.62
CA ILE A 4 0.28 1.68 8.32
C ILE A 4 1.23 2.19 7.25
N HIS A 5 1.84 1.29 6.51
CA HIS A 5 2.54 1.59 5.27
C HIS A 5 1.97 0.74 4.15
N GLY A 6 1.58 1.34 3.04
CA GLY A 6 0.89 0.60 1.99
C GLY A 6 0.87 1.26 0.63
N ILE A 7 0.38 0.48 -0.33
CA ILE A 7 0.12 0.91 -1.71
C ILE A 7 -1.20 0.32 -2.18
N GLY A 8 -1.95 1.05 -2.99
CA GLY A 8 -3.25 0.59 -3.43
C GLY A 8 -3.86 1.47 -4.51
N PHE A 9 -5.17 1.34 -4.65
CA PHE A 9 -5.98 2.10 -5.56
C PHE A 9 -7.17 2.72 -4.84
N ASP A 10 -7.65 3.83 -5.38
CA ASP A 10 -8.76 4.56 -4.82
C ASP A 10 -9.68 5.09 -5.96
N THR A 11 -10.95 5.27 -5.64
CA THR A 11 -12.01 5.68 -6.58
C THR A 11 -12.45 7.12 -6.39
N ASP A 12 -12.30 7.70 -5.20
CA ASP A 12 -12.97 8.95 -4.81
C ASP A 12 -12.11 9.88 -3.94
N ASN A 13 -10.83 9.55 -3.75
CA ASN A 13 -9.88 10.23 -2.87
C ASN A 13 -10.36 10.26 -1.40
N SER A 14 -11.04 9.20 -0.95
CA SER A 14 -11.58 9.06 0.39
C SER A 14 -11.24 7.70 1.00
N ILE A 15 -10.44 7.71 2.07
CA ILE A 15 -10.03 6.48 2.77
C ILE A 15 -11.20 5.71 3.41
N VAL A 16 -12.32 6.40 3.67
CA VAL A 16 -13.52 5.82 4.32
C VAL A 16 -14.40 5.10 3.30
N GLY A 17 -14.44 5.59 2.05
CA GLY A 17 -15.35 5.12 1.01
C GLY A 17 -14.79 4.01 0.11
N SER A 18 -13.46 3.93 -0.03
CA SER A 18 -12.82 3.16 -1.10
C SER A 18 -12.60 1.66 -0.83
N GLY A 19 -13.15 1.08 0.25
CA GLY A 19 -12.96 -0.33 0.61
C GLY A 19 -11.47 -0.71 0.81
N PRO A 20 -11.11 -1.98 1.09
CA PRO A 20 -9.71 -2.37 1.29
C PRO A 20 -8.97 -2.59 -0.04
N ASN A 21 -9.05 -1.63 -0.98
CA ASN A 21 -8.34 -1.65 -2.27
C ASN A 21 -6.84 -1.31 -2.14
N ARG A 22 -6.21 -1.84 -1.10
CA ARG A 22 -4.82 -1.56 -0.73
C ARG A 22 -4.14 -2.77 -0.13
N PHE A 23 -2.84 -2.84 -0.35
CA PHE A 23 -1.93 -3.80 0.27
C PHE A 23 -1.14 -3.07 1.35
N GLN A 24 -1.15 -3.63 2.54
CA GLN A 24 -0.27 -3.20 3.61
C GLN A 24 1.07 -3.91 3.43
N LEU A 25 2.15 -3.15 3.49
CA LEU A 25 3.52 -3.61 3.31
C LEU A 25 4.29 -3.66 4.63
N PHE A 26 3.95 -2.76 5.57
CA PHE A 26 4.59 -2.64 6.88
C PHE A 26 3.63 -2.00 7.90
N GLY A 27 4.04 -1.95 9.16
CA GLY A 27 3.27 -1.38 10.26
C GLY A 27 2.40 -2.41 10.99
N THR A 28 1.90 -1.99 12.14
CA THR A 28 1.24 -2.84 13.14
C THR A 28 -0.28 -2.78 13.09
N GLU A 29 -0.87 -1.70 12.57
CA GLU A 29 -2.32 -1.54 12.50
C GLU A 29 -2.87 -2.10 11.19
N ARG A 30 -3.81 -3.04 11.30
CA ARG A 30 -4.31 -3.76 10.13
C ARG A 30 -5.25 -2.88 9.31
N ASN A 31 -4.76 -2.37 8.19
CA ASN A 31 -5.51 -1.49 7.30
C ASN A 31 -5.23 -1.82 5.82
N GLY A 32 -5.73 -2.98 5.37
CA GLY A 32 -5.54 -3.45 4.00
C GLY A 32 -5.32 -4.96 3.91
N ARG A 33 -5.08 -5.46 2.70
CA ARG A 33 -4.68 -6.84 2.46
C ARG A 33 -3.28 -7.09 3.02
N GLN A 34 -3.13 -8.18 3.77
CA GLN A 34 -1.91 -8.49 4.53
C GLN A 34 -0.96 -9.45 3.79
N ASN A 35 -1.30 -9.86 2.57
CA ASN A 35 -0.52 -10.81 1.77
C ASN A 35 0.95 -10.37 1.54
N PHE A 36 1.21 -9.07 1.65
CA PHE A 36 2.52 -8.45 1.42
C PHE A 36 3.00 -7.63 2.62
N ASN A 37 2.42 -7.81 3.81
CA ASN A 37 2.87 -7.13 5.03
C ASN A 37 4.13 -7.82 5.58
N ASN A 38 5.22 -7.71 4.83
CA ASN A 38 6.48 -8.41 5.05
C ASN A 38 7.69 -7.55 4.69
N TYR A 39 7.56 -6.23 4.69
CA TYR A 39 8.70 -5.34 4.55
C TYR A 39 9.63 -5.50 5.76
N ASP A 40 10.91 -5.75 5.50
CA ASP A 40 11.94 -5.77 6.53
C ASP A 40 12.84 -4.53 6.44
N PRO A 41 12.70 -3.56 7.36
CA PRO A 41 13.52 -2.33 7.32
C PRO A 41 15.01 -2.61 7.54
N SER A 42 15.39 -3.78 8.11
CA SER A 42 16.80 -4.16 8.30
C SER A 42 17.50 -4.54 6.99
N GLN A 43 16.73 -4.88 5.94
CA GLN A 43 17.25 -5.30 4.63
C GLN A 43 17.29 -4.14 3.62
N GLY A 44 16.82 -2.94 3.99
CA GLY A 44 16.81 -1.77 3.12
C GLY A 44 15.68 -1.80 2.11
N TRP A 45 15.97 -1.65 0.82
CA TRP A 45 14.93 -1.61 -0.23
C TRP A 45 14.41 -3.01 -0.56
N GLN A 46 13.09 -3.16 -0.60
CA GLN A 46 12.42 -4.39 -1.02
C GLN A 46 11.63 -4.17 -2.31
N SER A 47 11.76 -5.11 -3.25
CA SER A 47 11.00 -5.11 -4.51
C SER A 47 9.73 -5.93 -4.36
N TYR A 48 8.61 -5.41 -4.85
CA TYR A 48 7.32 -6.09 -4.86
C TYR A 48 6.82 -6.26 -6.29
N GLN A 49 6.26 -7.43 -6.58
CA GLN A 49 5.41 -7.67 -7.75
C GLN A 49 4.07 -8.16 -7.23
N ILE A 50 3.04 -7.34 -7.42
CA ILE A 50 1.70 -7.59 -6.87
C ILE A 50 0.75 -7.81 -8.05
N PRO A 51 0.13 -9.00 -8.21
CA PRO A 51 -0.83 -9.25 -9.27
C PRO A 51 -2.17 -8.62 -8.89
N VAL A 52 -2.27 -7.29 -9.01
CA VAL A 52 -3.39 -6.49 -8.48
C VAL A 52 -4.75 -6.94 -9.00
N GLY A 53 -4.84 -7.39 -10.26
CA GLY A 53 -6.07 -7.91 -10.88
C GLY A 53 -6.61 -9.20 -10.25
N ASN A 54 -5.79 -9.96 -9.51
CA ASN A 54 -6.26 -11.12 -8.75
C ASN A 54 -6.97 -10.71 -7.44
N PHE A 55 -6.83 -9.45 -7.02
CA PHE A 55 -7.32 -8.95 -5.73
C PHE A 55 -8.40 -7.88 -5.87
N PHE A 56 -8.29 -7.05 -6.92
CA PHE A 56 -9.12 -5.89 -7.14
C PHE A 56 -9.67 -5.93 -8.57
N THR A 57 -10.93 -5.55 -8.71
CA THR A 57 -11.61 -5.41 -10.00
C THR A 57 -12.41 -4.11 -9.97
N GLY A 58 -12.72 -3.59 -11.15
CA GLY A 58 -13.44 -2.33 -11.30
C GLY A 58 -12.53 -1.17 -11.70
N ASP A 59 -13.14 0.00 -11.80
CA ASP A 59 -12.46 1.22 -12.21
C ASP A 59 -11.80 1.91 -11.01
N PHE A 60 -10.58 2.38 -11.21
CA PHE A 60 -9.81 3.12 -10.20
C PHE A 60 -9.32 4.43 -10.79
N ASN A 61 -9.44 5.50 -10.01
CA ASN A 61 -9.04 6.84 -10.44
C ASN A 61 -7.64 7.21 -9.96
N TYR A 62 -7.16 6.57 -8.88
CA TYR A 62 -5.92 6.93 -8.22
C TYR A 62 -5.08 5.71 -7.89
N LEU A 63 -3.76 5.84 -8.07
CA LEU A 63 -2.77 5.05 -7.37
C LEU A 63 -2.52 5.74 -6.02
N THR A 64 -2.61 5.00 -4.93
CA THR A 64 -2.49 5.54 -3.57
C THR A 64 -1.23 5.01 -2.90
N LEU A 65 -0.47 5.92 -2.28
CA LEU A 65 0.63 5.60 -1.37
C LEU A 65 0.21 5.97 0.04
N ILE A 66 0.42 5.06 0.99
CA ILE A 66 -0.14 5.17 2.35
C ILE A 66 1.01 5.21 3.35
N ASN A 67 0.95 6.20 4.23
CA ASN A 67 1.71 6.30 5.46
C ASN A 67 0.78 6.89 6.52
N ASP A 68 0.55 6.15 7.59
CA ASP A 68 -0.28 6.59 8.71
C ASP A 68 0.44 6.32 10.04
N HIS A 69 0.23 7.21 10.99
CA HIS A 69 0.80 7.14 12.34
C HIS A 69 0.02 8.12 13.24
N ASP A 70 -1.10 7.69 13.80
CA ASP A 70 -2.04 8.51 14.58
C ASP A 70 -1.55 8.67 16.03
N VAL A 71 -0.44 9.39 16.18
CA VAL A 71 0.19 9.72 17.46
C VAL A 71 0.54 11.21 17.52
N ASP A 72 0.71 11.76 18.74
CA ASP A 72 1.00 13.19 18.94
C ASP A 72 2.27 13.69 18.21
N ASN A 73 3.26 12.81 18.00
CA ASN A 73 4.54 13.13 17.36
C ASN A 73 4.90 12.06 16.32
N PRO A 74 4.28 12.09 15.13
CA PRO A 74 4.44 11.04 14.15
C PRO A 74 5.81 11.10 13.50
N THR A 75 6.47 9.95 13.43
CA THR A 75 7.76 9.75 12.75
C THR A 75 7.67 8.71 11.64
N GLY A 76 6.44 8.44 11.17
CA GLY A 76 6.20 7.52 10.06
C GLY A 76 6.80 8.07 8.77
N GLU A 77 7.56 7.23 8.06
CA GLU A 77 8.13 7.60 6.76
C GLU A 77 8.06 6.40 5.81
N SER A 78 7.61 6.63 4.57
CA SER A 78 7.54 5.62 3.53
C SER A 78 8.29 6.11 2.29
N TRP A 79 9.16 5.26 1.73
CA TRP A 79 9.87 5.55 0.50
C TRP A 79 9.45 4.57 -0.59
N PHE A 80 9.09 5.10 -1.76
CA PHE A 80 8.72 4.31 -2.94
C PHE A 80 9.50 4.77 -4.16
N ARG A 81 9.89 3.85 -5.03
CA ARG A 81 10.57 4.15 -6.30
C ARG A 81 10.28 3.10 -7.36
N ASN A 82 10.47 3.48 -8.61
CA ASN A 82 10.30 2.59 -9.78
C ASN A 82 8.92 1.93 -9.87
N ILE A 83 7.87 2.64 -9.46
CA ILE A 83 6.49 2.13 -9.53
C ILE A 83 6.07 2.04 -10.99
N LYS A 84 5.56 0.87 -11.40
CA LYS A 84 4.99 0.62 -12.72
C LYS A 84 3.67 -0.13 -12.53
N LEU A 85 2.67 0.29 -13.29
CA LEU A 85 1.43 -0.44 -13.48
C LEU A 85 1.38 -0.87 -14.94
N TYR A 86 1.27 -2.18 -15.17
CA TYR A 86 1.36 -2.77 -16.50
C TYR A 86 0.66 -4.13 -16.52
N GLU A 87 0.21 -4.53 -17.71
CA GLU A 87 -0.22 -5.90 -17.98
C GLU A 87 1.01 -6.80 -18.10
N ALA A 88 1.04 -7.92 -17.37
CA ALA A 88 2.09 -8.91 -17.55
C ALA A 88 1.92 -9.58 -18.93
N GLU A 89 3.02 -9.78 -19.65
CA GLU A 89 2.97 -10.59 -20.89
C GLU A 89 2.51 -12.02 -20.54
N GLU A 90 1.66 -12.62 -21.40
CA GLU A 90 1.18 -14.01 -21.27
C GLU A 90 2.31 -15.04 -21.34
#